data_AF-A0A9D1R2S9-F1
#
_entry.id   AF-A0A9D1R2S9-F1
#
_cell.length_a   1.000
_cell.length_b   1.000
_cell.length_c   1.000
_cell.angle_alpha   90.00
_cell.angle_beta   90.00
_cell.angle_gamma   90.00
#
_symmetry.space_group_name_H-M   'P 1'
#
loop_
_entity.id
_entity.type
_entity.pdbx_description
1 polymer ?
#
loop_
_entity_poly.entity_id
_entity_poly.type
_entity_poly.pdbx_seq_one_letter_code
_entity_poly.pdbx_strand_id
1 'polypeptide(L)'
;MEKKQINTFEQAEAYLYDTPRFTRKNTLEDTKAFLKRLGSPDRGMRIIHVAGTNGKGSVCAYLRCILEEAGYTVAAFTSPHLVDIRERFFIGGRMIEKETFLWAFLSVYNALDWEALEKGAGYHPTFFEYLFFMAMLAFSREKPDFCILETGLGGRLDATNAVDEKELSVITRIGLDHVEYLGNTIEAIAGEKAGILKKGTPVVFSDTVKEASLVIQGRAAQLGIQAYPVSKNDYAFLKIKNK
;
A
#
# COMPACT_ATOMS: atom_id res chain seq x y z
N MET A 1 14.87 10.16 20.50
CA MET A 1 13.42 10.12 20.80
C MET A 1 13.23 9.29 22.06
N GLU A 2 12.50 9.76 23.06
CA GLU A 2 12.29 9.01 24.32
C GLU A 2 11.05 8.10 24.25
N LYS A 3 11.12 6.94 24.92
CA LYS A 3 9.99 6.02 25.04
C LYS A 3 8.91 6.59 25.96
N LYS A 4 7.67 6.65 25.46
CA LYS A 4 6.48 7.08 26.19
C LYS A 4 5.61 5.87 26.51
N GLN A 5 4.82 5.98 27.59
CA GLN A 5 3.79 5.00 27.87
C GLN A 5 2.54 5.32 27.04
N ILE A 6 2.09 4.36 26.23
CA ILE A 6 0.91 4.48 25.37
C ILE A 6 -0.03 3.32 25.72
N ASN A 7 -1.26 3.65 26.12
CA ASN A 7 -2.25 2.67 26.58
C ASN A 7 -3.63 2.84 25.91
N THR A 8 -3.86 3.91 25.16
CA THR A 8 -5.16 4.17 24.51
C THR A 8 -5.01 4.43 23.02
N PHE A 9 -6.11 4.23 22.28
CA PHE A 9 -6.20 4.54 20.85
C PHE A 9 -5.83 6.00 20.58
N GLU A 10 -6.35 6.94 21.37
CA GLU A 10 -6.13 8.37 21.17
C GLU A 10 -4.65 8.76 21.37
N GLN A 11 -3.95 8.10 22.31
CA GLN A 11 -2.51 8.29 22.50
C GLN A 11 -1.68 7.72 21.33
N ALA A 12 -2.07 6.56 20.82
CA ALA A 12 -1.44 5.95 19.65
C ALA A 12 -1.64 6.79 18.39
N GLU A 13 -2.86 7.28 18.17
CA GLU A 13 -3.19 8.18 17.07
C GLU A 13 -2.40 9.50 17.15
N ALA A 14 -2.36 10.13 18.33
CA ALA A 14 -1.57 11.35 18.54
C ALA A 14 -0.08 11.13 18.26
N TYR A 15 0.49 10.00 18.70
CA TYR A 15 1.89 9.64 18.41
C TYR A 15 2.16 9.54 16.90
N LEU A 16 1.24 8.95 16.14
CA LEU A 16 1.38 8.84 14.69
C LEU A 16 1.34 10.23 14.04
N TYR A 17 0.42 11.11 14.45
CA TYR A 17 0.34 12.46 13.89
C TYR A 17 1.55 13.35 14.26
N ASP A 18 2.16 13.12 15.43
CA ASP A 18 3.39 13.79 15.85
C ASP A 18 4.63 13.23 15.14
N THR A 19 4.55 12.04 14.55
CA THR A 19 5.64 11.46 13.77
C THR A 19 5.89 12.35 12.54
N PRO A 20 7.11 12.87 12.33
CA PRO A 20 7.34 13.78 11.22
C PRO A 20 7.02 13.05 9.91
N ARG A 21 6.11 13.63 9.12
CA ARG A 21 5.69 13.06 7.83
C ARG A 21 6.85 12.99 6.83
N PHE A 22 7.91 13.79 7.07
CA PHE A 22 9.11 13.90 6.25
C PHE A 22 10.36 13.91 7.13
N THR A 23 10.88 12.74 7.50
CA THR A 23 12.20 12.56 8.12
C THR A 23 13.27 12.23 7.08
N ARG A 24 14.52 11.97 7.50
CA ARG A 24 15.54 11.35 6.64
C ARG A 24 14.92 10.07 6.05
N LYS A 25 14.78 10.02 4.73
CA LYS A 25 14.03 8.98 4.03
C LYS A 25 14.67 7.62 4.31
N ASN A 26 13.94 6.76 5.03
CA ASN A 26 14.31 5.36 5.20
C ASN A 26 14.42 4.70 3.83
N THR A 27 15.35 3.76 3.68
CA THR A 27 15.44 2.96 2.46
C THR A 27 14.39 1.87 2.46
N LEU A 28 14.04 1.34 1.28
CA LEU A 28 13.09 0.22 1.19
C LEU A 28 13.66 -1.02 1.90
N GLU A 29 14.97 -1.17 1.90
CA GLU A 29 15.73 -2.20 2.60
C GLU A 29 15.55 -2.09 4.12
N ASP A 30 15.54 -0.88 4.67
CA ASP A 30 15.23 -0.64 6.09
C ASP A 30 13.77 -1.05 6.39
N THR A 31 12.82 -0.67 5.53
CA THR A 31 11.41 -1.06 5.67
C THR A 31 11.25 -2.59 5.66
N LYS A 32 11.95 -3.28 4.74
CA LYS A 32 11.96 -4.75 4.65
C LYS A 32 12.59 -5.40 5.88
N ALA A 33 13.71 -4.86 6.37
CA ALA A 33 14.37 -5.35 7.57
C ALA A 33 13.46 -5.24 8.79
N PHE A 34 12.73 -4.13 8.91
CA PHE A 34 11.76 -3.95 9.99
C PHE A 34 10.53 -4.84 9.84
N LEU A 35 9.99 -5.03 8.63
CA LEU A 35 8.91 -5.99 8.38
C LEU A 35 9.32 -7.42 8.79
N LYS A 36 10.57 -7.81 8.51
CA LYS A 36 11.15 -9.07 8.99
C LYS A 36 11.29 -9.12 10.51
N ARG A 37 11.66 -8.01 11.16
CA ARG A 37 11.71 -7.90 12.63
C ARG A 37 10.34 -8.11 13.27
N LEU A 38 9.26 -7.71 12.59
CA LEU A 38 7.88 -7.97 12.99
C LEU A 38 7.42 -9.42 12.74
N GLY A 39 8.33 -10.31 12.32
CA GLY A 39 8.04 -11.71 12.07
C GLY A 39 7.60 -12.02 10.63
N SER A 40 7.81 -11.10 9.68
CA SER A 40 7.34 -11.23 8.30
C SER A 40 5.84 -11.53 8.20
N PRO A 41 4.98 -10.67 8.78
CA PRO A 41 3.54 -10.90 8.84
C PRO A 41 2.87 -10.98 7.45
N ASP A 42 3.52 -10.46 6.42
CA ASP A 42 3.10 -10.47 5.01
C ASP A 42 3.17 -11.86 4.33
N ARG A 43 3.95 -12.80 4.89
CA ARG A 43 4.17 -14.11 4.26
C ARG A 43 2.90 -14.96 4.20
N GLY A 44 2.68 -15.58 3.04
CA GLY A 44 1.52 -16.44 2.80
C GLY A 44 0.21 -15.69 2.51
N MET A 45 0.23 -14.36 2.49
CA MET A 45 -0.92 -13.55 2.08
C MET A 45 -1.02 -13.48 0.56
N ARG A 46 -2.24 -13.58 0.03
CA ARG A 46 -2.50 -13.33 -1.39
C ARG A 46 -2.69 -11.84 -1.63
N ILE A 47 -1.62 -11.16 -2.00
CA ILE A 47 -1.58 -9.69 -2.08
C ILE A 47 -1.88 -9.19 -3.49
N ILE A 48 -2.88 -8.31 -3.60
CA ILE A 48 -3.15 -7.49 -4.78
C ILE A 48 -2.61 -6.09 -4.53
N HIS A 49 -1.60 -5.68 -5.29
CA HIS A 49 -0.89 -4.42 -5.06
C HIS A 49 -1.28 -3.39 -6.12
N VAL A 50 -1.86 -2.27 -5.70
CA VAL A 50 -2.41 -1.22 -6.57
C VAL A 50 -1.57 0.05 -6.49
N ALA A 51 -1.05 0.49 -7.64
CA ALA A 51 -0.40 1.79 -7.82
C ALA A 51 -1.05 2.56 -8.97
N GLY A 52 -0.73 3.85 -9.09
CA GLY A 52 -1.30 4.74 -10.11
C GLY A 52 -1.37 6.19 -9.67
N THR A 53 -1.68 7.09 -10.59
CA THR A 53 -1.91 8.50 -10.25
C THR A 53 -3.34 8.65 -9.73
N ASN A 54 -4.33 8.28 -10.55
CA ASN A 54 -5.74 8.43 -10.23
C ASN A 54 -6.49 7.09 -10.22
N GLY A 55 -7.49 6.98 -9.34
CA GLY A 55 -8.39 5.83 -9.29
C GLY A 55 -7.89 4.62 -8.48
N LYS A 56 -6.75 4.74 -7.78
CA LYS A 56 -6.23 3.69 -6.89
C LYS A 56 -7.26 3.26 -5.83
N GLY A 57 -7.70 4.21 -4.98
CA GLY A 57 -8.73 3.95 -3.97
C GLY A 57 -10.04 3.41 -4.54
N SER A 58 -10.51 3.91 -5.69
CA SER A 58 -11.71 3.39 -6.37
C SER A 58 -11.53 1.94 -6.82
N VAL A 59 -10.39 1.61 -7.42
CA VAL A 59 -10.07 0.23 -7.82
C VAL A 59 -9.95 -0.68 -6.60
N CYS A 60 -9.31 -0.24 -5.52
CA CYS A 60 -9.24 -0.99 -4.27
C CYS A 60 -10.64 -1.28 -3.71
N ALA A 61 -11.52 -0.27 -3.69
CA ALA A 61 -12.90 -0.43 -3.23
C ALA A 61 -13.69 -1.39 -4.12
N TYR A 62 -13.59 -1.27 -5.45
CA TYR A 62 -14.28 -2.18 -6.37
C TYR A 62 -13.77 -3.61 -6.26
N LEU A 63 -12.45 -3.82 -6.19
CA LEU A 63 -11.87 -5.15 -5.99
C LEU A 63 -12.34 -5.76 -4.68
N ARG A 64 -12.35 -4.99 -3.59
CA ARG A 64 -12.86 -5.45 -2.30
C ARG A 64 -14.32 -5.90 -2.42
N CYS A 65 -15.21 -5.06 -2.95
CA CYS A 65 -16.61 -5.40 -3.10
C CYS A 65 -16.83 -6.63 -3.99
N ILE A 66 -16.12 -6.74 -5.11
CA ILE A 66 -16.24 -7.89 -6.03
C ILE A 66 -15.81 -9.20 -5.34
N LEU A 67 -14.69 -9.18 -4.63
CA LEU A 67 -14.17 -10.35 -3.93
C LEU A 67 -15.04 -10.74 -2.73
N GLU A 68 -15.51 -9.76 -1.96
CA GLU A 68 -16.45 -9.99 -0.84
C GLU A 68 -17.77 -10.57 -1.33
N GLU A 69 -18.35 -10.03 -2.41
CA GLU A 69 -19.57 -10.57 -3.04
C GLU A 69 -19.36 -11.99 -3.59
N ALA A 70 -18.14 -12.32 -4.02
CA ALA A 70 -17.76 -13.67 -4.42
C ALA A 70 -17.53 -14.62 -3.22
N GLY A 71 -17.70 -14.16 -1.98
CA GLY A 71 -17.61 -14.96 -0.77
C GLY A 71 -16.22 -15.04 -0.14
N TYR A 72 -15.26 -14.24 -0.60
CA TYR A 72 -13.92 -14.18 0.00
C TYR A 72 -13.85 -13.19 1.16
N THR A 73 -13.04 -13.51 2.17
CA THR A 73 -12.67 -12.55 3.20
C THR A 73 -11.56 -11.66 2.66
N VAL A 74 -11.75 -10.35 2.65
CA VAL A 74 -10.80 -9.39 2.09
C VAL A 74 -10.33 -8.41 3.16
N ALA A 75 -9.03 -8.13 3.17
CA ALA A 75 -8.49 -6.97 3.86
C ALA A 75 -7.96 -5.94 2.86
N ALA A 76 -8.05 -4.66 3.20
CA ALA A 76 -7.55 -3.59 2.36
C ALA A 76 -6.84 -2.50 3.17
N PHE A 77 -5.67 -2.09 2.68
CA PHE A 77 -4.92 -0.94 3.17
C PHE A 77 -4.96 0.18 2.14
N THR A 78 -5.58 1.31 2.48
CA THR A 78 -5.84 2.43 1.56
C THR A 78 -5.37 3.77 2.11
N SER A 79 -5.23 4.77 1.23
CA SER A 79 -4.82 6.12 1.62
C SER A 79 -5.31 7.23 0.70
N PRO A 80 -5.51 8.47 1.21
CA PRO A 80 -5.56 8.84 2.63
C PRO A 80 -6.90 8.44 3.28
N HIS A 81 -7.03 8.66 4.60
CA HIS A 81 -8.33 8.70 5.26
C HIS A 81 -9.00 10.07 5.07
N LEU A 82 -10.32 10.15 5.27
CA LEU A 82 -11.08 11.39 5.25
C LEU A 82 -11.38 11.92 6.66
N VAL A 83 -11.88 11.07 7.57
CA VAL A 83 -12.29 11.50 8.93
C VAL A 83 -11.58 10.72 10.02
N ASP A 84 -11.57 9.39 9.92
CA ASP A 84 -11.00 8.49 10.94
C ASP A 84 -9.78 7.77 10.37
N ILE A 85 -8.66 7.73 11.11
CA ILE A 85 -7.44 7.05 10.67
C ILE A 85 -7.63 5.57 10.36
N ARG A 86 -8.64 4.94 11.00
CA ARG A 86 -9.02 3.55 10.82
C ARG A 86 -9.63 3.27 9.44
N GLU A 87 -10.10 4.28 8.72
CA GLU A 87 -10.55 4.15 7.31
C GLU A 87 -9.44 3.60 6.39
N ARG A 88 -8.19 3.67 6.82
CA ARG A 88 -7.06 3.08 6.07
C ARG A 88 -7.00 1.56 6.20
N PHE A 89 -7.73 0.95 7.10
CA PHE A 89 -7.62 -0.47 7.45
C PHE A 89 -8.99 -1.12 7.41
N PHE A 90 -9.29 -1.85 6.34
CA PHE A 90 -10.53 -2.60 6.21
C PHE A 90 -10.26 -4.11 6.32
N ILE A 91 -11.13 -4.83 7.02
CA ILE A 91 -11.13 -6.29 7.09
C ILE A 91 -12.59 -6.77 7.12
N GLY A 92 -12.99 -7.58 6.13
CA GLY A 92 -14.35 -8.12 6.04
C GLY A 92 -15.42 -7.02 5.97
N GLY A 93 -15.28 -6.08 5.04
CA GLY A 93 -16.24 -5.01 4.80
C GLY A 93 -16.29 -3.86 5.81
N ARG A 94 -15.53 -3.93 6.92
CA ARG A 94 -15.53 -2.91 7.98
C ARG A 94 -14.13 -2.41 8.29
N MET A 95 -14.05 -1.16 8.75
CA MET A 95 -12.82 -0.61 9.32
C MET A 95 -12.46 -1.32 10.63
N ILE A 96 -11.18 -1.42 10.94
CA ILE A 96 -10.74 -2.10 12.17
C ILE A 96 -11.24 -1.37 13.43
N GLU A 97 -11.45 -2.13 14.50
CA GLU A 97 -11.80 -1.59 15.81
C GLU A 97 -10.61 -0.87 16.46
N LYS A 98 -10.91 0.04 17.40
CA LYS A 98 -9.87 0.82 18.13
C LYS A 98 -8.90 -0.09 18.87
N GLU A 99 -9.37 -1.21 19.40
CA GLU A 99 -8.58 -2.20 20.11
C GLU A 99 -7.58 -2.90 19.18
N THR A 100 -8.02 -3.26 17.97
CA THR A 100 -7.15 -3.84 16.94
C THR A 100 -6.11 -2.84 16.46
N PHE A 101 -6.51 -1.58 16.27
CA PHE A 101 -5.60 -0.49 15.94
C PHE A 101 -4.53 -0.31 17.02
N LEU A 102 -4.93 -0.19 18.29
CA LEU A 102 -4.01 -0.02 19.41
C LEU A 102 -3.06 -1.22 19.54
N TRP A 103 -3.57 -2.45 19.40
CA TRP A 103 -2.74 -3.65 19.42
C TRP A 103 -1.68 -3.64 18.30
N ALA A 104 -2.07 -3.32 17.07
CA ALA A 104 -1.16 -3.26 15.94
C ALA A 104 -0.12 -2.16 16.13
N PHE A 105 -0.56 -0.99 16.63
CA PHE A 105 0.32 0.12 16.97
C PHE A 105 1.37 -0.30 18.02
N LEU A 106 0.94 -0.89 19.13
CA LEU A 106 1.82 -1.31 20.22
C LEU A 106 2.78 -2.41 19.78
N SER A 107 2.36 -3.28 18.86
CA SER A 107 3.22 -4.32 18.29
C SER A 107 4.40 -3.71 17.52
N VAL A 108 4.14 -2.69 16.70
CA VAL A 108 5.21 -1.90 16.03
C VAL A 108 6.06 -1.15 17.06
N TYR A 109 5.40 -0.47 18.01
CA TYR A 109 6.03 0.38 19.03
C TYR A 109 7.03 -0.40 19.89
N ASN A 110 6.64 -1.62 20.29
CA ASN A 110 7.45 -2.49 21.13
C ASN A 110 8.59 -3.17 20.34
N ALA A 111 8.47 -3.26 19.01
CA ALA A 111 9.55 -3.75 18.15
C ALA A 111 10.62 -2.69 17.84
N LEU A 112 10.39 -1.41 18.18
CA LEU A 112 11.38 -0.35 18.02
C LEU A 112 12.59 -0.55 18.95
N ASP A 113 13.77 -0.21 18.45
CA ASP A 113 15.00 -0.14 19.25
C ASP A 113 15.08 1.22 19.95
N TRP A 114 14.47 1.31 21.13
CA TRP A 114 14.39 2.56 21.90
C TRP A 114 15.75 3.08 22.33
N GLU A 115 16.70 2.20 22.66
CA GLU A 115 18.05 2.62 23.06
C GLU A 115 18.78 3.28 21.88
N ALA A 116 18.69 2.69 20.68
CA ALA A 116 19.27 3.29 19.48
C ALA A 116 18.55 4.59 19.07
N LEU A 117 17.22 4.67 19.23
CA LEU A 117 16.42 5.86 18.93
C LEU A 117 16.70 7.03 19.88
N GLU A 118 16.98 6.75 21.15
CA GLU A 118 17.40 7.76 22.13
C GLU A 118 18.76 8.36 21.74
N LYS A 119 19.67 7.53 21.24
CA LYS A 119 21.00 7.94 20.73
C LYS A 119 20.97 8.54 19.31
N GLY A 120 19.80 8.65 18.69
CA GLY A 120 19.64 9.21 17.33
C GLY A 120 20.18 8.31 16.20
N ALA A 121 20.41 7.02 16.46
CA ALA A 121 20.95 6.05 15.51
C ALA A 121 19.94 4.95 15.12
N GLY A 122 18.76 4.92 15.75
CA GLY A 122 17.74 3.89 15.52
C GLY A 122 16.86 4.15 14.29
N TYR A 123 16.32 3.05 13.72
CA TYR A 123 15.27 3.11 12.71
C TYR A 123 13.93 3.48 13.35
N HIS A 124 13.31 4.55 12.85
CA HIS A 124 11.95 4.93 13.18
C HIS A 124 11.11 4.91 11.89
N PRO A 125 10.02 4.14 11.82
CA PRO A 125 9.12 4.17 10.68
C PRO A 125 8.53 5.57 10.49
N THR A 126 8.52 6.07 9.25
CA THR A 126 7.70 7.22 8.89
C THR A 126 6.22 6.96 9.16
N PHE A 127 5.39 8.00 9.19
CA PHE A 127 3.93 7.87 9.36
C PHE A 127 3.33 6.78 8.46
N PHE A 128 3.69 6.74 7.18
CA PHE A 128 3.14 5.78 6.24
C PHE A 128 3.70 4.37 6.45
N GLU A 129 5.00 4.22 6.70
CA GLU A 129 5.60 2.91 7.02
C GLU A 129 4.98 2.31 8.28
N TYR A 130 4.76 3.14 9.31
CA TYR A 130 4.15 2.70 10.56
C TYR A 130 2.75 2.14 10.32
N LEU A 131 1.91 2.88 9.58
CA LEU A 131 0.57 2.42 9.22
C LEU A 131 0.61 1.15 8.35
N PHE A 132 1.54 1.07 7.40
CA PHE A 132 1.72 -0.14 6.60
C PHE A 132 2.06 -1.36 7.47
N PHE A 133 2.98 -1.23 8.43
CA PHE A 133 3.31 -2.31 9.37
C PHE A 133 2.12 -2.73 10.23
N MET A 134 1.35 -1.74 10.71
CA MET A 134 0.10 -2.01 11.44
C MET A 134 -0.89 -2.80 10.59
N ALA A 135 -1.01 -2.48 9.30
CA ALA A 135 -1.90 -3.19 8.38
C ALA A 135 -1.46 -4.64 8.21
N MET A 136 -0.16 -4.89 7.98
CA MET A 136 0.36 -6.25 7.82
C MET A 136 0.12 -7.09 9.08
N LEU A 137 0.34 -6.53 10.26
CA LEU A 137 0.07 -7.22 11.53
C LEU A 137 -1.43 -7.52 11.72
N ALA A 138 -2.30 -6.55 11.49
CA ALA A 138 -3.74 -6.73 11.59
C ALA A 138 -4.25 -7.80 10.61
N PHE A 139 -3.78 -7.76 9.35
CA PHE A 139 -4.20 -8.72 8.33
C PHE A 139 -3.68 -10.12 8.64
N SER A 140 -2.45 -10.24 9.16
CA SER A 140 -1.86 -11.54 9.53
C SER A 140 -2.63 -12.24 10.65
N ARG A 141 -3.17 -11.45 11.58
CA ARG A 141 -4.02 -11.95 12.67
C ARG A 141 -5.37 -12.46 12.16
N GLU A 142 -6.00 -11.72 11.25
CA GLU A 142 -7.34 -12.04 10.73
C GLU A 142 -7.33 -13.08 9.60
N LYS A 143 -6.20 -13.25 8.90
CA LYS A 143 -5.98 -14.23 7.82
C LYS A 143 -7.04 -14.17 6.71
N PRO A 144 -7.21 -13.01 6.05
CA PRO A 144 -8.12 -12.88 4.92
C PRO A 144 -7.65 -13.74 3.74
N ASP A 145 -8.57 -14.12 2.85
CA ASP A 145 -8.24 -14.81 1.60
C ASP A 145 -7.42 -13.91 0.66
N PHE A 146 -7.69 -12.60 0.67
CA PHE A 146 -6.98 -11.60 -0.13
C PHE A 146 -6.65 -10.34 0.68
N CYS A 147 -5.48 -9.76 0.40
CA CYS A 147 -5.05 -8.47 0.92
C CYS A 147 -4.85 -7.49 -0.23
N ILE A 148 -5.54 -6.35 -0.20
CA ILE A 148 -5.39 -5.28 -1.19
C ILE A 148 -4.52 -4.17 -0.60
N LEU A 149 -3.41 -3.83 -1.25
CA LEU A 149 -2.50 -2.78 -0.81
C LEU A 149 -2.47 -1.63 -1.82
N GLU A 150 -2.91 -0.46 -1.40
CA GLU A 150 -2.73 0.79 -2.14
C GLU A 150 -1.37 1.41 -1.81
N THR A 151 -0.59 1.77 -2.83
CA THR A 151 0.62 2.60 -2.63
C THR A 151 0.25 4.00 -2.14
N GLY A 152 1.02 4.54 -1.20
CA GLY A 152 0.89 5.93 -0.77
C GLY A 152 1.42 6.91 -1.83
N LEU A 153 2.66 6.73 -2.26
CA LEU A 153 3.31 7.59 -3.27
C LEU A 153 4.25 6.79 -4.18
N GLY A 154 4.15 7.06 -5.49
CA GLY A 154 5.00 6.39 -6.48
C GLY A 154 4.68 4.90 -6.56
N GLY A 155 5.65 4.06 -6.17
CA GLY A 155 5.51 2.60 -6.10
C GLY A 155 6.84 1.91 -5.81
N ARG A 156 7.90 2.25 -6.54
CA ARG A 156 9.24 1.62 -6.43
C ARG A 156 9.79 1.69 -5.02
N LEU A 157 9.72 2.87 -4.40
CA LEU A 157 10.22 3.15 -3.05
C LEU A 157 9.10 3.32 -2.02
N ASP A 158 7.88 2.89 -2.35
CA ASP A 158 6.76 2.93 -1.41
C ASP A 158 6.90 1.82 -0.36
N ALA A 159 6.48 2.09 0.88
CA ALA A 159 6.57 1.13 1.97
C ALA A 159 5.84 -0.19 1.66
N THR A 160 4.71 -0.12 0.94
CA THR A 160 3.95 -1.33 0.56
C THR A 160 4.73 -2.23 -0.40
N ASN A 161 5.79 -1.70 -1.07
CA ASN A 161 6.65 -2.48 -1.95
C ASN A 161 7.72 -3.29 -1.21
N ALA A 162 7.73 -3.22 0.14
CA ALA A 162 8.50 -4.12 0.98
C ALA A 162 8.01 -5.58 0.85
N VAL A 163 6.72 -5.77 0.50
CA VAL A 163 6.16 -7.08 0.18
C VAL A 163 6.71 -7.57 -1.16
N ASP A 164 7.31 -8.77 -1.14
CA ASP A 164 7.86 -9.40 -2.34
C ASP A 164 6.88 -10.39 -3.01
N GLU A 165 6.10 -11.15 -2.23
CA GLU A 165 5.13 -12.12 -2.74
C GLU A 165 3.78 -11.43 -3.03
N LYS A 166 3.34 -11.49 -4.28
CA LYS A 166 2.12 -10.82 -4.75
C LYS A 166 1.36 -11.74 -5.71
N GLU A 167 0.05 -11.76 -5.56
CA GLU A 167 -0.87 -12.45 -6.47
C GLU A 167 -1.06 -11.65 -7.77
N LEU A 168 -1.20 -10.32 -7.65
CA LEU A 168 -1.47 -9.44 -8.77
C LEU A 168 -0.91 -8.03 -8.52
N SER A 169 -0.36 -7.41 -9.57
CA SER A 169 -0.09 -5.97 -9.58
C SER A 169 -1.12 -5.24 -10.45
N VAL A 170 -1.59 -4.09 -10.00
CA VAL A 170 -2.52 -3.24 -10.75
C VAL A 170 -1.94 -1.84 -10.88
N ILE A 171 -1.85 -1.34 -12.11
CA ILE A 171 -1.45 0.04 -12.39
C ILE A 171 -2.65 0.81 -12.96
N THR A 172 -3.27 1.64 -12.13
CA THR A 172 -4.35 2.52 -12.57
C THR A 172 -3.81 3.66 -13.44
N ARG A 173 -4.69 4.57 -13.87
CA ARG A 173 -4.33 5.66 -14.77
C ARG A 173 -3.11 6.44 -14.28
N ILE A 174 -2.16 6.64 -15.18
CA ILE A 174 -0.96 7.48 -15.00
C ILE A 174 -1.26 8.89 -15.53
N GLY A 175 -0.77 9.88 -14.80
CA GLY A 175 -0.81 11.29 -15.17
C GLY A 175 0.30 12.05 -14.45
N LEU A 176 0.53 13.29 -14.87
CA LEU A 176 1.47 14.20 -14.20
C LEU A 176 0.93 14.55 -12.82
N ASP A 177 1.63 14.10 -11.79
CA ASP A 177 1.32 14.33 -10.39
C ASP A 177 2.59 14.11 -9.56
N HIS A 178 2.71 14.81 -8.43
CA HIS A 178 3.88 14.75 -7.55
C HIS A 178 5.21 14.91 -8.28
N VAL A 179 5.27 15.85 -9.24
CA VAL A 179 6.42 16.05 -10.15
C VAL A 179 7.74 16.28 -9.41
N GLU A 180 7.68 16.95 -8.26
CA GLU A 180 8.84 17.19 -7.38
C GLU A 180 9.49 15.90 -6.86
N TYR A 181 8.72 14.81 -6.78
CA TYR A 181 9.15 13.53 -6.18
C TYR A 181 9.30 12.41 -7.20
N LEU A 182 8.45 12.38 -8.23
CA LEU A 182 8.33 11.25 -9.18
C LEU A 182 8.87 11.56 -10.57
N GLY A 183 9.27 12.82 -10.82
CA GLY A 183 9.77 13.28 -12.11
C GLY A 183 8.75 14.08 -12.92
N ASN A 184 9.24 14.76 -13.94
CA ASN A 184 8.49 15.73 -14.74
C ASN A 184 7.93 15.17 -16.06
N THR A 185 8.01 13.86 -16.27
CA THR A 185 7.46 13.19 -17.46
C THR A 185 6.56 12.02 -17.09
N ILE A 186 5.67 11.65 -18.00
CA ILE A 186 4.78 10.50 -17.82
C ILE A 186 5.59 9.20 -17.70
N GLU A 187 6.68 9.09 -18.45
CA GLU A 187 7.57 7.93 -18.45
C GLU A 187 8.28 7.77 -17.09
N ALA A 188 8.75 8.87 -16.50
CA ALA A 188 9.40 8.85 -15.19
C ALA A 188 8.41 8.39 -14.11
N ILE A 189 7.20 8.97 -14.10
CA ILE A 189 6.14 8.61 -13.15
C ILE A 189 5.67 7.16 -13.35
N ALA A 190 5.55 6.73 -14.61
CA ALA A 190 5.22 5.35 -14.95
C ALA A 190 6.31 4.38 -14.47
N GLY A 191 7.59 4.75 -14.60
CA GLY A 191 8.72 3.96 -14.12
C GLY A 191 8.70 3.77 -12.60
N GLU A 192 8.43 4.84 -11.85
CA GLU A 192 8.26 4.77 -10.40
C GLU A 192 7.10 3.84 -10.01
N LYS A 193 5.95 3.95 -10.67
CA LYS A 193 4.78 3.12 -10.37
C LYS A 193 4.95 1.67 -10.81
N ALA A 194 5.58 1.44 -11.95
CA ALA A 194 5.94 0.11 -12.44
C ALA A 194 6.97 -0.61 -11.55
N GLY A 195 7.58 0.11 -10.60
CA GLY A 195 8.43 -0.48 -9.57
C GLY A 195 7.73 -1.47 -8.62
N ILE A 196 6.39 -1.50 -8.59
CA ILE A 196 5.66 -2.52 -7.83
C ILE A 196 5.63 -3.89 -8.53
N LEU A 197 5.93 -3.98 -9.83
CA LEU A 197 5.91 -5.25 -10.57
C LEU A 197 7.03 -6.16 -10.05
N LYS A 198 6.71 -7.45 -9.86
CA LYS A 198 7.62 -8.49 -9.39
C LYS A 198 7.62 -9.66 -10.36
N LYS A 199 8.75 -10.37 -10.46
CA LYS A 199 8.85 -11.59 -11.27
C LYS A 199 7.84 -12.63 -10.77
N GLY A 200 7.13 -13.28 -11.69
CA GLY A 200 6.10 -14.29 -11.36
C GLY A 200 4.72 -13.72 -11.02
N THR A 201 4.58 -12.41 -10.88
CA THR A 201 3.29 -11.75 -10.62
C THR A 201 2.78 -11.07 -11.90
N PRO A 202 1.57 -11.39 -12.40
CA PRO A 202 1.00 -10.69 -13.55
C PRO A 202 0.67 -9.23 -13.23
N VAL A 203 0.53 -8.40 -14.27
CA VAL A 203 0.09 -7.01 -14.14
C VAL A 203 -1.15 -6.72 -14.98
N VAL A 204 -2.14 -6.05 -14.37
CA VAL A 204 -3.25 -5.41 -15.08
C VAL A 204 -3.01 -3.90 -15.07
N PHE A 205 -3.15 -3.22 -16.21
CA PHE A 205 -2.89 -1.78 -16.26
C PHE A 205 -3.81 -1.02 -17.21
N SER A 206 -4.07 0.25 -16.89
CA SER A 206 -4.83 1.15 -17.75
C SER A 206 -4.02 1.53 -19.00
N ASP A 207 -4.42 1.04 -20.17
CA ASP A 207 -3.84 1.34 -21.47
C ASP A 207 -4.53 2.55 -22.12
N THR A 208 -4.39 3.71 -21.48
CA THR A 208 -5.03 4.97 -21.92
C THR A 208 -4.05 6.09 -22.20
N VAL A 209 -2.77 5.91 -21.83
CA VAL A 209 -1.69 6.88 -22.03
C VAL A 209 -0.48 6.12 -22.58
N LYS A 210 -0.15 6.35 -23.85
CA LYS A 210 0.80 5.53 -24.63
C LYS A 210 2.18 5.48 -23.98
N GLU A 211 2.68 6.60 -23.50
CA GLU A 211 3.98 6.76 -22.86
C GLU A 211 4.09 5.88 -21.61
N ALA A 212 3.05 5.88 -20.78
CA ALA A 212 2.97 5.04 -19.60
C ALA A 212 2.85 3.55 -19.95
N SER A 213 1.98 3.23 -20.93
CA SER A 213 1.78 1.85 -21.38
C SER A 213 3.09 1.21 -21.86
N LEU A 214 3.89 1.94 -22.65
CA LEU A 214 5.18 1.46 -23.14
C LEU A 214 6.16 1.16 -21.99
N VAL A 215 6.20 2.01 -20.96
CA VAL A 215 7.06 1.79 -19.78
C VAL A 215 6.62 0.56 -19.00
N ILE A 216 5.30 0.42 -18.75
CA ILE A 216 4.75 -0.71 -17.98
C ILE A 216 4.96 -2.02 -18.76
N GLN A 217 4.68 -2.05 -20.06
CA GLN A 217 4.92 -3.20 -20.92
C GLN A 217 6.40 -3.56 -20.99
N GLY A 218 7.28 -2.57 -21.16
CA GLY A 218 8.73 -2.78 -21.15
C GLY A 218 9.21 -3.39 -19.84
N ARG A 219 8.71 -2.90 -18.70
CA ARG A 219 9.02 -3.46 -17.39
C ARG A 219 8.50 -4.89 -17.22
N ALA A 220 7.28 -5.17 -17.66
CA ALA A 220 6.70 -6.51 -17.64
C ALA A 220 7.53 -7.49 -18.50
N ALA A 221 7.97 -7.06 -19.68
CA ALA A 221 8.81 -7.87 -20.57
C ALA A 221 10.18 -8.18 -19.95
N GLN A 222 10.83 -7.19 -19.32
CA GLN A 222 12.09 -7.38 -18.59
C GLN A 222 11.97 -8.40 -17.45
N LEU A 223 10.81 -8.44 -16.79
CA LEU A 223 10.52 -9.39 -15.71
C LEU A 223 10.01 -10.74 -16.20
N GLY A 224 9.67 -10.86 -17.49
CA GLY A 224 9.07 -12.05 -18.08
C GLY A 224 7.69 -12.38 -17.51
N ILE A 225 6.87 -11.36 -17.20
CA ILE A 225 5.52 -11.52 -16.62
C ILE A 225 4.42 -11.18 -17.63
N GLN A 226 3.24 -11.76 -17.43
CA GLN A 226 2.06 -11.44 -18.23
C GLN A 226 1.55 -10.04 -17.93
N ALA A 227 1.20 -9.30 -18.99
CA ALA A 227 0.68 -7.94 -18.91
C ALA A 227 -0.69 -7.86 -19.61
N TYR A 228 -1.68 -7.38 -18.89
CA TYR A 228 -3.07 -7.26 -19.32
C TYR A 228 -3.43 -5.76 -19.47
N PRO A 229 -3.33 -5.20 -20.69
CA PRO A 229 -3.78 -3.83 -20.95
C PRO A 229 -5.30 -3.75 -20.87
N VAL A 230 -5.81 -2.70 -20.24
CA VAL A 230 -7.23 -2.33 -20.23
C VAL A 230 -7.39 -1.02 -20.98
N SER A 231 -7.86 -1.13 -22.20
CA SER A 231 -8.10 -0.05 -23.15
C SER A 231 -9.58 0.34 -23.19
N LYS A 232 -9.91 1.38 -23.94
CA LYS A 232 -11.30 1.80 -24.18
C LYS A 232 -12.12 0.76 -24.95
N ASN A 233 -11.49 -0.22 -25.57
CA ASN A 233 -12.18 -1.28 -26.30
C ASN A 233 -12.66 -2.40 -25.36
N ASP A 234 -12.16 -2.44 -24.13
CA ASP A 234 -12.44 -3.51 -23.15
C ASP A 234 -13.68 -3.22 -22.29
N TYR A 235 -14.24 -2.01 -22.39
CA TYR A 235 -15.42 -1.63 -21.61
C TYR A 235 -16.34 -0.69 -22.38
N ALA A 236 -17.63 -0.75 -22.04
CA ALA A 236 -18.64 0.18 -22.51
C ALA A 236 -19.38 0.79 -21.31
N PHE A 237 -19.55 2.11 -21.32
CA PHE A 237 -20.45 2.75 -20.35
C PHE A 237 -21.89 2.43 -20.76
N LEU A 238 -22.55 1.57 -19.98
CA LEU A 238 -23.99 1.41 -20.09
C LEU A 238 -24.62 2.74 -19.68
N LYS A 239 -25.21 3.47 -20.63
CA LYS A 239 -25.99 4.67 -20.32
C LYS A 239 -27.07 4.26 -19.33
N ILE A 240 -26.97 4.74 -18.08
CA ILE A 240 -28.06 4.61 -17.12
C ILE A 240 -29.20 5.46 -17.70
N LYS A 241 -30.16 4.81 -18.36
CA LYS A 241 -31.45 5.44 -18.65
C LYS A 241 -32.13 5.58 -17.31
N ASN A 242 -32.14 6.80 -16.77
CA ASN A 242 -32.82 7.19 -15.53
C ASN A 242 -34.11 6.37 -15.34
N LYS A 243 -34.21 5.67 -14.21
CA LYS A 243 -35.48 5.24 -13.64
C LYS A 243 -35.78 6.13 -12.45
#